data_AF-A0A4W5MPP5-F1
#
_entry.id   AF-A0A4W5MPP5-F1
#
_cell.length_a   1.000
_cell.length_b   1.000
_cell.length_c   1.000
_cell.angle_alpha   90.00
_cell.angle_beta   90.00
_cell.angle_gamma   90.00
#
_symmetry.space_group_name_H-M   'P 1'
#
loop_
_entity.id
_entity.type
_entity.pdbx_description
1 polymer ?
#
loop_
_entity_poly.entity_id
_entity_poly.type
_entity_poly.pdbx_seq_one_letter_code
_entity_poly.pdbx_strand_id
1 'polypeptide(L)'
;MSLSCCPCQTLVPTEVKIHLIDMLSEAGLPVIEATSFVSPKWVPQMADQVEVMKGINRRPGVSYPVLTPNLKGFQAAVRTSDYSVISDITEYRVP
;
A
#
# COMPACT_ATOMS: atom_id res chain seq x y z
N MET A 1 30.62 10.08 -0.14
CA MET A 1 29.76 9.44 0.88
C MET A 1 28.45 9.06 0.22
N SER A 2 28.41 7.88 -0.41
CA SER A 2 27.20 7.37 -1.07
C SER A 2 26.34 6.67 -0.03
N LEU A 3 25.14 7.20 0.20
CA LEU A 3 24.07 6.53 0.93
C LEU A 3 23.62 5.31 0.14
N SER A 4 24.38 4.21 0.19
CA SER A 4 23.91 2.90 -0.24
C SER A 4 23.08 2.31 0.90
N CYS A 5 21.88 2.85 1.11
CA CYS A 5 20.86 2.13 1.86
C CYS A 5 20.73 0.74 1.23
N CYS A 6 20.77 -0.29 2.08
CA CYS A 6 20.79 -1.69 1.67
C CYS A 6 19.81 -1.94 0.53
N PRO A 7 20.24 -2.46 -0.63
CA PRO A 7 19.31 -2.80 -1.67
C PRO A 7 18.46 -3.95 -1.13
N CYS A 8 17.20 -3.67 -0.80
CA CYS A 8 16.17 -4.71 -0.70
C CYS A 8 15.93 -5.21 -2.13
N GLN A 9 16.86 -6.07 -2.57
CA GLN A 9 17.10 -6.38 -3.98
C GLN A 9 16.12 -7.44 -4.49
N THR A 10 15.44 -8.14 -3.59
CA THR A 10 14.50 -9.20 -3.92
C THR A 10 13.08 -8.65 -3.95
N LEU A 11 12.44 -8.71 -5.11
CA LEU A 11 11.01 -8.46 -5.23
C LEU A 11 10.24 -9.58 -4.52
N VAL A 12 9.42 -9.21 -3.55
CA VAL A 12 8.47 -10.13 -2.92
C VAL A 12 7.28 -10.31 -3.88
N PRO A 13 6.91 -11.56 -4.24
CA PRO A 13 5.74 -11.81 -5.08
C PRO A 13 4.48 -11.19 -4.48
N THR A 14 3.58 -10.72 -5.34
CA THR A 14 2.29 -10.12 -4.97
C THR A 14 1.51 -11.01 -3.98
N GLU A 15 1.59 -12.33 -4.18
CA GLU A 15 0.79 -13.31 -3.44
C GLU A 15 1.26 -13.41 -1.99
N VAL A 16 2.56 -13.26 -1.78
CA VAL A 16 3.17 -13.23 -0.46
C VAL A 16 2.80 -11.96 0.28
N LYS A 17 2.70 -10.81 -0.42
CA LYS A 17 2.25 -9.54 0.18
C LYS A 17 0.79 -9.63 0.61
N ILE A 18 -0.07 -10.15 -0.25
CA ILE A 18 -1.50 -10.37 0.06
C ILE A 18 -1.62 -11.26 1.30
N HIS A 19 -0.94 -12.40 1.31
CA HIS A 19 -0.97 -13.33 2.44
C HIS A 19 -0.50 -12.67 3.74
N LEU A 20 0.55 -11.85 3.70
CA LEU A 20 1.01 -11.11 4.87
C LEU A 20 -0.05 -10.13 5.40
N ILE A 21 -0.70 -9.36 4.53
CA ILE A 21 -1.74 -8.40 4.94
C ILE A 21 -2.96 -9.12 5.52
N ASP A 22 -3.34 -10.25 4.94
CA ASP A 22 -4.43 -11.08 5.46
C ASP A 22 -4.09 -11.61 6.85
N MET A 23 -2.88 -12.15 7.07
CA MET A 23 -2.43 -12.58 8.40
C MET A 23 -2.44 -11.43 9.42
N LEU A 24 -2.00 -10.24 9.03
CA LEU A 24 -2.04 -9.05 9.89
C LEU A 24 -3.47 -8.65 10.25
N SER A 25 -4.41 -8.83 9.31
CA SER A 25 -5.84 -8.61 9.55
C SER A 25 -6.42 -9.63 10.53
N GLU A 26 -5.96 -10.88 10.45
CA GLU A 26 -6.35 -11.95 11.37
C GLU A 26 -5.79 -11.77 12.78
N ALA A 27 -4.62 -11.15 12.89
CA ALA A 27 -4.00 -10.81 14.16
C ALA A 27 -4.77 -9.74 14.95
N GLY A 28 -5.79 -9.10 14.36
CA GLY A 28 -6.67 -8.14 15.03
C GLY A 28 -6.14 -6.71 15.03
N LEU A 29 -5.23 -6.36 14.11
CA LEU A 29 -4.80 -4.98 13.95
C LEU A 29 -5.96 -4.11 13.42
N PRO A 30 -6.24 -2.94 14.01
CA PRO A 30 -7.34 -2.08 13.58
C PRO A 30 -7.01 -1.31 12.29
N VAL A 31 -5.72 -1.12 11.99
CA VAL A 31 -5.23 -0.36 10.84
C VAL A 31 -3.98 -1.04 10.27
N ILE A 32 -3.95 -1.24 8.96
CA ILE A 32 -2.83 -1.84 8.23
C ILE A 32 -2.55 -0.99 6.99
N GLU A 33 -1.45 -0.24 6.97
CA GLU A 33 -1.00 0.45 5.76
C GLU A 33 -0.58 -0.60 4.71
N ALA A 34 -1.41 -0.78 3.69
CA ALA A 34 -1.35 -1.96 2.84
C ALA A 34 -0.36 -1.81 1.67
N THR A 35 -0.23 -0.60 1.12
CA THR A 35 0.69 -0.31 -0.01
C THR A 35 0.89 1.20 -0.22
N SER A 36 1.67 1.59 -1.22
CA SER A 36 1.93 2.99 -1.57
C SER A 36 1.88 3.23 -3.08
N PHE A 37 1.11 4.25 -3.49
CA PHE A 37 1.02 4.79 -4.85
C PHE A 37 2.22 5.69 -5.20
N VAL A 38 3.38 5.06 -5.34
CA VAL A 38 4.65 5.69 -5.74
C VAL A 38 5.02 5.37 -7.18
N SER A 39 6.07 6.03 -7.67
CA SER A 39 6.62 5.72 -8.99
C SER A 39 7.34 4.36 -8.96
N PRO A 40 6.92 3.37 -9.77
CA PRO A 40 7.57 2.06 -9.82
C PRO A 40 8.99 2.14 -10.36
N LYS A 41 9.32 3.23 -11.09
CA LYS A 41 10.70 3.51 -11.51
C LYS A 41 11.64 3.74 -10.32
N TRP A 42 11.13 4.36 -9.25
CA TRP A 42 11.93 4.74 -8.07
C TRP A 42 11.78 3.72 -6.94
N VAL A 43 10.62 3.08 -6.82
CA VAL A 43 10.33 2.05 -5.81
C VAL A 43 9.66 0.85 -6.51
N PRO A 44 10.44 -0.02 -7.18
CA PRO A 44 9.91 -1.18 -7.90
C PRO A 44 9.11 -2.14 -7.02
N GLN A 45 9.42 -2.18 -5.72
CA GLN A 45 8.79 -3.05 -4.74
C GLN A 45 7.29 -2.78 -4.54
N MET A 46 6.81 -1.59 -4.93
CA MET A 46 5.40 -1.18 -4.79
C MET A 46 4.66 -1.13 -6.13
N ALA A 47 5.25 -1.65 -7.22
CA ALA A 47 4.66 -1.56 -8.55
C ALA A 47 3.31 -2.30 -8.70
N ASP A 48 3.05 -3.30 -7.86
CA ASP A 48 1.89 -4.18 -7.83
C ASP A 48 0.80 -3.74 -6.83
N GLN A 49 0.82 -2.46 -6.43
CA GLN A 49 -0.11 -1.87 -5.46
C GLN A 49 -1.59 -2.12 -5.77
N VAL A 50 -1.98 -2.16 -7.06
CA VAL A 50 -3.38 -2.34 -7.47
C VAL A 50 -3.81 -3.80 -7.30
N GLU A 51 -2.94 -4.72 -7.66
CA GLU A 51 -3.13 -6.16 -7.54
C GLU A 51 -3.20 -6.58 -6.08
N VAL A 52 -2.31 -6.05 -5.23
CA VAL A 52 -2.34 -6.27 -3.78
C VAL A 52 -3.69 -5.82 -3.20
N MET A 53 -4.12 -4.59 -3.47
CA MET A 53 -5.36 -4.06 -2.88
C MET A 53 -6.64 -4.75 -3.37
N LYS A 54 -6.60 -5.37 -4.56
CA LYS A 54 -7.67 -6.22 -5.09
C LYS A 54 -7.64 -7.63 -4.50
N GLY A 55 -6.47 -8.13 -4.10
CA GLY A 55 -6.29 -9.50 -3.63
C GLY A 55 -6.52 -9.72 -2.14
N ILE A 56 -6.42 -8.68 -1.31
CA ILE A 56 -6.57 -8.80 0.15
C ILE A 56 -8.02 -9.06 0.59
N ASN A 57 -8.17 -9.85 1.63
CA ASN A 57 -9.45 -10.15 2.28
C ASN A 57 -9.76 -9.10 3.36
N ARG A 58 -10.46 -8.03 2.96
CA ARG A 58 -10.78 -6.91 3.88
C ARG A 58 -11.73 -7.35 4.98
N ARG A 59 -11.29 -7.22 6.23
CA ARG A 59 -12.09 -7.56 7.41
C ARG A 59 -12.91 -6.36 7.92
N PRO A 60 -14.16 -6.57 8.34
CA PRO A 60 -14.95 -5.53 9.01
C PRO A 60 -14.21 -4.99 10.23
N GLY A 61 -14.16 -3.66 10.39
CA GLY A 61 -13.49 -3.00 11.51
C GLY A 61 -11.98 -2.81 11.34
N VAL A 62 -11.38 -3.28 10.24
CA VAL A 62 -9.97 -3.03 9.89
C VAL A 62 -9.89 -2.02 8.75
N SER A 63 -9.04 -1.00 8.90
CA SER A 63 -8.77 -0.01 7.85
C SER A 63 -7.49 -0.35 7.09
N TYR A 64 -7.52 -0.20 5.77
CA TYR A 64 -6.41 -0.52 4.87
C TYR A 64 -5.93 0.72 4.09
N PRO A 65 -5.33 1.72 4.76
CA PRO A 65 -4.89 2.91 4.08
C PRO A 65 -3.75 2.64 3.10
N VAL A 66 -3.64 3.49 2.07
CA VAL A 66 -2.53 3.47 1.11
C VAL A 66 -1.82 4.83 1.08
N LEU A 67 -0.49 4.80 0.97
CA LEU A 67 0.33 6.02 0.96
C LEU A 67 0.36 6.67 -0.44
N THR A 68 0.20 7.99 -0.51
CA THR A 68 0.09 8.77 -1.76
C THR A 68 0.96 10.04 -1.68
N PRO A 69 2.29 9.96 -1.85
CA PRO A 69 3.21 11.05 -1.51
C PRO A 69 3.19 12.24 -2.49
N ASN A 70 2.31 12.21 -3.48
CA ASN A 70 2.08 13.31 -4.41
C ASN A 70 0.69 13.21 -5.04
N LEU A 71 0.25 14.31 -5.66
CA LEU A 71 -1.07 14.41 -6.29
C LEU A 71 -1.31 13.34 -7.36
N LYS A 72 -0.29 12.93 -8.12
CA LYS A 72 -0.44 11.90 -9.15
C LYS A 72 -0.72 10.53 -8.52
N GLY A 73 0.01 10.19 -7.45
CA GLY A 73 -0.24 8.98 -6.67
C GLY A 73 -1.64 8.98 -6.05
N PHE A 74 -2.05 10.11 -5.47
CA PHE A 74 -3.39 10.30 -4.93
C PHE A 74 -4.48 10.11 -5.98
N GLN A 75 -4.36 10.75 -7.15
CA GLN A 75 -5.33 10.59 -8.25
C GLN A 75 -5.38 9.16 -8.76
N ALA A 76 -4.25 8.46 -8.80
CA ALA A 76 -4.22 7.05 -9.16
C ALA A 76 -4.96 6.18 -8.11
N ALA A 77 -4.73 6.43 -6.82
CA ALA A 77 -5.44 5.73 -5.75
C ALA A 77 -6.96 5.92 -5.84
N VAL A 78 -7.41 7.19 -5.96
CA VAL A 78 -8.84 7.56 -6.07
C VAL A 78 -9.52 6.93 -7.29
N ARG A 79 -8.84 6.87 -8.44
CA ARG A 79 -9.42 6.27 -9.66
C ARG A 79 -9.59 4.76 -9.57
N THR A 80 -8.82 4.12 -8.70
CA THR A 80 -8.71 2.67 -8.73
C THR A 80 -9.66 2.02 -7.74
N SER A 81 -10.00 2.63 -6.57
CA SER A 81 -11.04 2.11 -5.64
C SER A 81 -11.46 3.06 -4.48
N ASP A 82 -12.39 2.59 -3.64
CA ASP A 82 -12.93 3.20 -2.40
C ASP A 82 -11.98 3.06 -1.17
N TYR A 83 -10.73 3.49 -1.28
CA TYR A 83 -9.73 3.35 -0.20
C TYR A 83 -9.65 4.58 0.73
N SER A 84 -9.19 4.37 1.96
CA SER A 84 -8.54 5.45 2.71
C SER A 84 -7.15 5.71 2.12
N VAL A 85 -6.77 6.97 1.96
CA VAL A 85 -5.44 7.36 1.44
C VAL A 85 -4.72 8.26 2.45
N ILE A 86 -3.41 8.10 2.57
CA ILE A 86 -2.53 8.93 3.41
C ILE A 86 -1.67 9.77 2.47
N SER A 87 -1.71 11.10 2.52
CA SER A 87 -0.91 11.95 1.62
C SER A 87 0.35 12.52 2.28
N ASP A 88 0.27 12.94 3.55
CA ASP A 88 1.37 13.66 4.22
C ASP A 88 1.52 13.36 5.72
N ILE A 89 0.51 12.73 6.36
CA ILE A 89 0.36 12.18 7.74
C ILE A 89 -1.14 12.15 8.12
N THR A 90 -1.99 12.82 7.34
CA THR A 90 -3.44 12.86 7.52
C THR A 90 -4.12 11.77 6.68
N GLU A 91 -5.06 11.06 7.29
CA GLU A 91 -5.93 10.11 6.59
C GLU A 91 -7.04 10.88 5.85
N TYR A 92 -7.11 10.70 4.53
CA TYR A 92 -8.19 11.20 3.68
C TYR A 92 -9.05 10.03 3.24
N ARG A 93 -10.35 10.11 3.51
CA ARG A 93 -11.31 9.10 3.06
C ARG A 93 -11.84 9.52 1.70
N VAL A 94 -11.61 8.69 0.67
CA VAL A 94 -12.18 8.93 -0.66
C VAL A 94 -13.70 8.73 -0.56
N PRO A 95 -14.51 9.71 -1.00
CA PRO A 95 -15.97 9.64 -0.95
C PRO A 95 -16.53 8.58 -1.90
#